data_AF-A0A248YQR2-F1
#
_entry.id   AF-A0A248YQR2-F1
#
_cell.length_a   1.000
_cell.length_b   1.000
_cell.length_c   1.000
_cell.angle_alpha   90.00
_cell.angle_beta   90.00
_cell.angle_gamma   90.00
#
_symmetry.space_group_name_H-M   'P 1'
#
loop_
_entity.id
_entity.type
_entity.pdbx_description
1 polymer ?
#
loop_
_entity_poly.entity_id
_entity_poly.type
_entity_poly.pdbx_seq_one_letter_code
_entity_poly.pdbx_strand_id
1 'polypeptide(L)'
;MAPDTGTRTLVSHAQLRRGRGRVIYWTLLTVVVLGFTLVFIGPLYWMVTGALKSGQEIAQVPPTLFPADPQPQNYVDAWTNLNLAKLLFNTFYYAAGAVVFQLVLDTAAAYALSKLRPAFGNVILALMLATLMIPAMVLIVPQYVTVIDLPILHLNLLDSPFAIWLPLVANAFNIFLLKRFFDSIPDDLMAAALMDGATPLRTLWSIILPMSRPILGVVSILGVTAVWKDFLWPKLVMPSPETRTVSVGIYAFSGGTPMNVVVAASVIAAIPTVVIFLIFQRNIMSGLTTGSLKG
;
A
#
# COMPACT_ATOMS: atom_id res chain seq x y z
N MET A 1 -41.29 -10.59 23.17
CA MET A 1 -40.90 -11.56 22.12
C MET A 1 -40.13 -10.76 21.08
N ALA A 2 -38.80 -10.77 21.14
CA ALA A 2 -37.97 -9.93 20.27
C ALA A 2 -37.99 -10.49 18.83
N PRO A 3 -38.13 -9.63 17.80
CA PRO A 3 -38.01 -10.09 16.42
C PRO A 3 -36.56 -10.46 16.14
N ASP A 4 -36.38 -11.71 15.72
CA ASP A 4 -35.13 -12.34 15.30
C ASP A 4 -34.47 -11.49 14.21
N THR A 5 -33.41 -10.74 14.56
CA THR A 5 -32.56 -10.00 13.61
C THR A 5 -31.60 -10.96 12.90
N GLY A 6 -32.15 -12.04 12.36
CA GLY A 6 -31.43 -12.96 11.49
C GLY A 6 -30.98 -12.21 10.26
N THR A 7 -29.67 -12.15 10.04
CA THR A 7 -29.03 -11.63 8.84
C THR A 7 -29.80 -12.13 7.62
N ARG A 8 -30.50 -11.21 6.92
CA ARG A 8 -31.28 -11.51 5.72
C ARG A 8 -30.32 -11.88 4.59
N THR A 9 -29.86 -13.12 4.59
CA THR A 9 -29.13 -13.69 3.47
C THR A 9 -30.13 -13.99 2.34
N LEU A 10 -29.68 -13.89 1.09
CA LEU A 10 -30.51 -14.13 -0.10
C LEU A 10 -31.07 -15.57 -0.18
N VAL A 11 -30.57 -16.49 0.65
CA VAL A 11 -31.00 -17.89 0.71
C VAL A 11 -31.64 -18.15 2.07
N SER A 12 -32.93 -18.54 2.07
CA SER A 12 -33.61 -18.85 3.33
C SER A 12 -33.01 -20.08 4.02
N HIS A 13 -32.92 -20.07 5.35
CA HIS A 13 -32.49 -21.25 6.13
C HIS A 13 -33.34 -22.51 5.85
N ALA A 14 -34.60 -22.33 5.42
CA ALA A 14 -35.49 -23.41 4.99
C ALA A 14 -35.07 -24.05 3.65
N GLN A 15 -34.51 -23.28 2.71
CA GLN A 15 -33.98 -23.80 1.44
C GLN A 15 -32.66 -24.57 1.65
N LEU A 16 -31.83 -24.14 2.60
CA LEU A 16 -30.58 -24.85 2.98
C LEU A 16 -30.83 -26.18 3.69
N ARG A 17 -32.00 -26.38 4.31
CA ARG A 17 -32.42 -27.65 4.93
C ARG A 17 -32.92 -28.69 3.93
N ARG A 18 -33.28 -28.30 2.70
CA ARG A 18 -33.65 -29.25 1.62
C ARG A 18 -32.38 -29.78 0.94
N GLY A 19 -32.29 -31.09 0.72
CA GLY A 19 -31.10 -31.74 0.14
C GLY A 19 -30.61 -31.10 -1.17
N ARG A 20 -31.52 -30.78 -2.11
CA ARG A 20 -31.18 -30.11 -3.38
C ARG A 20 -30.70 -28.67 -3.20
N GLY A 21 -31.29 -27.90 -2.27
CA GLY A 21 -30.90 -26.52 -2.00
C GLY A 21 -29.52 -26.44 -1.34
N ARG A 22 -29.21 -27.39 -0.45
CA ARG A 22 -27.87 -27.55 0.14
C ARG A 22 -26.84 -27.85 -0.94
N VAL A 23 -27.10 -28.83 -1.82
CA VAL A 23 -26.15 -29.20 -2.90
C VAL A 23 -25.89 -28.01 -3.83
N ILE A 24 -26.94 -27.34 -4.32
CA ILE A 24 -26.79 -26.17 -5.22
C ILE A 24 -25.97 -25.06 -4.55
N TYR A 25 -26.27 -24.74 -3.29
CA TYR A 25 -25.54 -23.71 -2.55
C TYR A 25 -24.05 -24.04 -2.43
N TRP A 26 -23.71 -25.27 -1.99
CA TRP A 26 -22.31 -25.68 -1.84
C TRP A 26 -21.60 -25.78 -3.19
N THR A 27 -22.25 -26.28 -4.24
CA THR A 27 -21.67 -26.29 -5.59
C THR A 27 -21.38 -24.87 -6.08
N LEU A 28 -22.32 -23.94 -5.96
CA LEU A 28 -22.11 -22.54 -6.36
C LEU A 28 -20.99 -21.89 -5.53
N LEU A 29 -21.00 -22.08 -4.21
CA LEU A 29 -19.97 -21.56 -3.33
C LEU A 29 -18.58 -22.12 -3.72
N THR A 30 -18.47 -23.42 -3.95
CA THR A 30 -17.21 -24.06 -4.37
C THR A 30 -16.76 -23.54 -5.73
N VAL A 31 -17.65 -23.41 -6.72
CA VAL A 31 -17.29 -22.87 -8.04
C VAL A 31 -16.82 -21.42 -7.94
N VAL A 32 -17.51 -20.60 -7.14
CA VAL A 32 -17.11 -19.20 -6.91
C VAL A 32 -15.75 -19.15 -6.22
N VAL A 33 -15.58 -19.85 -5.09
CA VAL A 33 -14.31 -19.86 -4.34
C VAL A 33 -13.17 -20.34 -5.24
N LEU A 34 -13.35 -21.43 -5.96
CA LEU A 34 -12.33 -21.99 -6.85
C LEU A 34 -12.02 -21.05 -8.02
N GLY A 35 -13.03 -20.41 -8.61
CA GLY A 35 -12.84 -19.39 -9.65
C GLY A 35 -12.03 -18.21 -9.14
N PHE A 36 -12.35 -17.69 -7.95
CA PHE A 36 -11.58 -16.64 -7.30
C PHE A 36 -10.15 -17.11 -6.99
N THR A 37 -9.97 -18.31 -6.44
CA THR A 37 -8.63 -18.86 -6.18
C THR A 37 -7.80 -18.93 -7.46
N LEU A 38 -8.34 -19.40 -8.58
CA LEU A 38 -7.61 -19.46 -9.84
C LEU A 38 -7.24 -18.07 -10.38
N VAL A 39 -8.16 -17.10 -10.31
CA VAL A 39 -7.90 -15.73 -10.78
C VAL A 39 -6.83 -15.02 -9.95
N PHE A 40 -6.84 -15.20 -8.62
CA PHE A 40 -5.92 -14.47 -7.73
C PHE A 40 -4.61 -15.23 -7.46
N ILE A 41 -4.65 -16.55 -7.29
CA ILE A 41 -3.46 -17.38 -6.99
C ILE A 41 -2.80 -17.87 -8.27
N GLY A 42 -3.53 -18.04 -9.37
CA GLY A 42 -2.99 -18.55 -10.65
C GLY A 42 -1.78 -17.77 -11.16
N PRO A 43 -1.82 -16.43 -11.27
CA PRO A 43 -0.68 -15.63 -11.70
C PRO A 43 0.52 -15.74 -10.75
N LEU A 44 0.27 -15.77 -9.42
CA LEU A 44 1.34 -15.93 -8.43
C LEU A 44 2.00 -17.31 -8.53
N TYR A 45 1.19 -18.35 -8.70
CA TYR A 45 1.66 -19.71 -8.97
C TYR A 45 2.51 -19.75 -10.25
N TRP A 46 2.04 -19.11 -11.33
CA TRP A 46 2.79 -19.05 -12.59
C TRP A 46 4.12 -18.30 -12.44
N MET A 47 4.18 -17.22 -11.65
CA MET A 47 5.44 -16.52 -11.40
C MET A 47 6.42 -17.38 -10.60
N VAL A 48 5.96 -18.01 -9.51
CA VAL A 48 6.82 -18.86 -8.66
C VAL A 48 7.31 -20.08 -9.42
N THR A 49 6.44 -20.77 -10.15
CA THR A 49 6.84 -21.94 -10.94
C THR A 49 7.59 -21.57 -12.21
N GLY A 50 7.26 -20.44 -12.84
CA GLY A 50 7.95 -19.90 -14.00
C GLY A 50 9.40 -19.53 -13.70
N ALA A 51 9.67 -18.97 -12.53
CA ALA A 51 11.04 -18.72 -12.06
C ALA A 51 11.89 -20.00 -11.94
N LEU A 52 11.27 -21.17 -11.78
CA LEU A 52 11.96 -22.47 -11.74
C LEU A 52 12.16 -23.09 -13.13
N LYS A 53 11.66 -22.48 -14.20
CA LYS A 53 11.81 -23.00 -15.56
C LYS A 53 13.12 -22.55 -16.20
N SER A 54 13.52 -23.23 -17.27
CA SER A 54 14.55 -22.72 -18.17
C SER A 54 14.06 -21.47 -18.93
N GLY A 55 14.99 -20.65 -19.42
CA GLY A 55 14.66 -19.46 -20.22
C GLY A 55 13.88 -19.78 -21.51
N GLN A 56 14.11 -20.96 -22.10
CA GLN A 56 13.34 -21.42 -23.26
C GLN A 56 11.93 -21.88 -22.86
N GLU A 57 11.83 -22.64 -21.76
CA GLU A 57 10.57 -23.20 -21.30
C GLU A 57 9.59 -22.11 -20.82
N ILE A 58 10.07 -21.02 -20.19
CA ILE A 58 9.21 -19.90 -19.79
C ILE A 58 8.71 -19.08 -20.99
N ALA A 59 9.47 -19.04 -22.09
CA ALA A 59 9.14 -18.29 -23.30
C ALA A 59 8.30 -19.08 -24.32
N GLN A 60 8.12 -20.39 -24.10
CA GLN A 60 7.42 -21.25 -25.04
C GLN A 60 5.90 -21.01 -25.05
N VAL A 61 5.27 -21.33 -26.18
CA VAL A 61 3.81 -21.31 -26.36
C VAL A 61 3.39 -22.67 -26.90
N PRO A 62 2.45 -23.40 -26.24
CA PRO A 62 1.70 -23.03 -25.03
C PRO A 62 2.55 -23.09 -23.75
N PRO A 63 2.24 -22.27 -22.71
CA PRO A 63 2.97 -22.29 -21.45
C PRO A 63 2.77 -23.61 -20.70
N THR A 64 3.85 -24.18 -20.17
CA THR A 64 3.79 -25.36 -19.28
C THR A 64 3.18 -25.00 -17.92
N LEU A 65 2.44 -25.93 -17.30
CA LEU A 65 1.89 -25.71 -15.94
C LEU A 65 2.90 -25.99 -14.82
N PHE A 66 3.82 -26.93 -15.05
CA PHE A 66 4.87 -27.32 -14.12
C PHE A 66 6.22 -27.21 -14.81
N PRO A 67 7.29 -26.85 -14.08
CA PRO A 67 8.64 -26.87 -14.63
C PRO A 67 9.03 -28.30 -15.01
N ALA A 68 9.51 -28.49 -16.23
CA ALA A 68 9.97 -29.80 -16.70
C ALA A 68 11.24 -30.24 -15.97
N ASP A 69 12.16 -29.30 -15.75
CA ASP A 69 13.39 -29.46 -14.97
C ASP A 69 13.54 -28.25 -14.04
N PRO A 70 13.20 -28.37 -12.74
CA PRO A 70 13.24 -27.25 -11.81
C PRO A 70 14.67 -26.69 -11.61
N GLN A 71 14.85 -25.40 -11.89
CA GLN A 71 16.12 -24.67 -11.78
C GLN A 71 16.05 -23.62 -10.64
N PRO A 72 16.20 -24.03 -9.37
CA PRO A 72 16.23 -23.10 -8.24
C PRO A 72 17.40 -22.10 -8.31
N GLN A 73 18.44 -22.43 -9.09
CA GLN A 73 19.57 -21.55 -9.37
C GLN A 73 19.14 -20.18 -9.90
N ASN A 74 18.01 -20.09 -10.62
CA ASN A 74 17.48 -18.82 -11.13
C ASN A 74 17.20 -17.80 -10.02
N TYR A 75 16.82 -18.26 -8.81
CA TYR A 75 16.65 -17.37 -7.66
C TYR A 75 17.98 -16.88 -7.09
N VAL A 76 19.01 -17.74 -7.10
CA VAL A 76 20.36 -17.37 -6.68
C VAL A 76 20.93 -16.35 -7.67
N ASP A 77 20.82 -16.64 -8.98
CA ASP A 77 21.26 -15.75 -10.05
C ASP A 77 20.52 -14.42 -10.02
N ALA A 78 19.21 -14.42 -9.74
CA ALA A 78 18.46 -13.19 -9.53
C ALA A 78 18.99 -12.39 -8.35
N TRP A 79 19.27 -13.04 -7.22
CA TRP A 79 19.79 -12.40 -6.02
C TRP A 79 21.17 -11.76 -6.24
N THR A 80 22.09 -12.50 -6.86
CA THR A 80 23.49 -12.09 -7.05
C THR A 80 23.66 -11.15 -8.25
N ASN A 81 23.13 -11.49 -9.42
CA ASN A 81 23.40 -10.76 -10.67
C ASN A 81 22.75 -9.37 -10.67
N LEU A 82 21.57 -9.23 -10.05
CA LEU A 82 20.88 -7.94 -9.94
C LEU A 82 21.22 -7.18 -8.65
N ASN A 83 22.02 -7.78 -7.76
CA ASN A 83 22.28 -7.25 -6.42
C ASN A 83 20.96 -6.88 -5.70
N LEU A 84 20.02 -7.84 -5.65
CA LEU A 84 18.68 -7.59 -5.12
C LEU A 84 18.69 -7.11 -3.68
N ALA A 85 19.67 -7.54 -2.88
CA ALA A 85 19.84 -7.05 -1.51
C ALA A 85 19.92 -5.51 -1.44
N LYS A 86 20.73 -4.90 -2.31
CA LYS A 86 20.88 -3.44 -2.38
C LYS A 86 19.60 -2.77 -2.86
N LEU A 87 18.99 -3.30 -3.92
CA LEU A 87 17.75 -2.76 -4.47
C LEU A 87 16.58 -2.82 -3.48
N LEU A 88 16.45 -3.93 -2.74
CA LEU A 88 15.47 -4.09 -1.68
C LEU A 88 15.75 -3.14 -0.51
N PHE A 89 17.01 -3.00 -0.11
CA PHE A 89 17.41 -2.06 0.93
C PHE A 89 17.07 -0.62 0.55
N ASN A 90 17.41 -0.19 -0.67
CA ASN A 90 17.07 1.15 -1.18
C ASN A 90 15.55 1.37 -1.14
N THR A 91 14.77 0.42 -1.64
CA THR A 91 13.31 0.51 -1.66
C THR A 91 12.74 0.60 -0.24
N PHE A 92 13.25 -0.21 0.68
CA PHE A 92 12.87 -0.15 2.09
C PHE A 92 13.25 1.19 2.72
N TYR A 93 14.46 1.68 2.48
CA TYR A 93 14.94 2.98 2.97
C TYR A 93 14.04 4.12 2.50
N TYR A 94 13.70 4.15 1.21
CA TYR A 94 12.79 5.16 0.68
C TYR A 94 11.38 5.03 1.25
N ALA A 95 10.84 3.82 1.36
CA ALA A 95 9.51 3.58 1.90
C ALA A 95 9.43 3.97 3.39
N ALA A 96 10.43 3.60 4.19
CA ALA A 96 10.49 3.93 5.61
C ALA A 96 10.57 5.45 5.83
N GLY A 97 11.45 6.14 5.10
CA GLY A 97 11.54 7.60 5.18
C GLY A 97 10.24 8.28 4.76
N ALA A 98 9.67 7.89 3.61
CA ALA A 98 8.42 8.45 3.12
C ALA A 98 7.29 8.31 4.15
N VAL A 99 7.13 7.14 4.76
CA VAL A 99 6.10 6.89 5.77
C VAL A 99 6.33 7.69 7.04
N VAL A 100 7.58 7.81 7.51
CA VAL A 100 7.89 8.62 8.70
C VAL A 100 7.52 10.08 8.47
N PHE A 101 7.99 10.68 7.36
CA PHE A 101 7.66 12.06 7.02
C PHE A 101 6.15 12.24 6.82
N GLN A 102 5.52 11.34 6.06
CA GLN A 102 4.08 11.37 5.80
C GLN A 102 3.27 11.30 7.09
N LEU A 103 3.59 10.37 8.02
CA LEU A 103 2.87 10.28 9.29
C LEU A 103 3.01 11.54 10.12
N VAL A 104 4.20 12.14 10.19
CA VAL A 104 4.39 13.37 10.97
C VAL A 104 3.52 14.51 10.42
N LEU A 105 3.55 14.74 9.11
CA LEU A 105 2.81 15.84 8.49
C LEU A 105 1.32 15.56 8.41
N ASP A 106 0.92 14.38 7.95
CA ASP A 106 -0.50 14.06 7.76
C ASP A 106 -1.24 14.00 9.11
N THR A 107 -0.61 13.48 10.18
CA THR A 107 -1.25 13.46 11.51
C THR A 107 -1.35 14.86 12.10
N ALA A 108 -0.34 15.70 11.95
CA ALA A 108 -0.39 17.09 12.41
C ALA A 108 -1.49 17.88 11.69
N ALA A 109 -1.56 17.76 10.36
CA ALA A 109 -2.59 18.40 9.55
C ALA A 109 -4.00 17.90 9.91
N ALA A 110 -4.18 16.59 10.00
CA ALA A 110 -5.46 15.98 10.38
C ALA A 110 -5.90 16.39 11.80
N TYR A 111 -4.96 16.45 12.76
CA TYR A 111 -5.25 16.87 14.13
C TYR A 111 -5.67 18.34 14.20
N ALA A 112 -4.96 19.22 13.49
CA ALA A 112 -5.33 20.63 13.41
C ALA A 112 -6.74 20.79 12.82
N LEU A 113 -7.03 20.12 11.69
CA LEU A 113 -8.33 20.20 11.01
C LEU A 113 -9.48 19.53 11.79
N SER A 114 -9.19 18.54 12.62
CA SER A 114 -10.21 17.81 13.41
C SER A 114 -10.49 18.46 14.76
N LYS A 115 -9.43 18.71 15.55
CA LYS A 115 -9.54 19.08 16.97
C LYS A 115 -9.30 20.55 17.23
N LEU A 116 -8.41 21.21 16.49
CA LEU A 116 -8.18 22.66 16.64
C LEU A 116 -9.19 23.50 15.85
N ARG A 117 -9.80 22.93 14.81
CA ARG A 117 -10.89 23.52 14.02
C ARG A 117 -10.59 24.98 13.61
N PRO A 118 -9.50 25.23 12.86
CA PRO A 118 -9.17 26.59 12.40
C PRO A 118 -10.31 27.17 11.56
N ALA A 119 -10.48 28.50 11.57
CA ALA A 119 -11.60 29.19 10.94
C ALA A 119 -11.84 28.81 9.46
N PHE A 120 -10.78 28.55 8.69
CA PHE A 120 -10.84 28.14 7.28
C PHE A 120 -10.60 26.63 7.05
N GLY A 121 -10.65 25.81 8.11
CA GLY A 121 -10.27 24.39 8.05
C GLY A 121 -11.06 23.58 7.01
N ASN A 122 -12.36 23.83 6.87
CA ASN A 122 -13.19 23.15 5.87
C ASN A 122 -12.82 23.54 4.43
N VAL A 123 -12.46 24.80 4.20
CA VAL A 123 -12.01 25.28 2.88
C VAL A 123 -10.66 24.68 2.53
N ILE A 124 -9.72 24.68 3.48
CA ILE A 124 -8.40 24.04 3.31
C ILE A 124 -8.57 22.56 2.98
N LEU A 125 -9.39 21.83 3.74
CA LEU A 125 -9.66 20.43 3.46
C LEU A 125 -10.29 20.22 2.08
N ALA A 126 -11.24 21.07 1.67
CA ALA A 126 -11.85 20.99 0.35
C ALA A 126 -10.83 21.22 -0.77
N LEU A 127 -9.94 22.21 -0.63
CA LEU A 127 -8.86 22.47 -1.59
C LEU A 127 -7.88 21.29 -1.66
N MET A 128 -7.53 20.68 -0.53
CA MET A 128 -6.70 19.48 -0.50
C MET A 128 -7.37 18.31 -1.22
N LEU A 129 -8.66 18.08 -0.98
CA LEU A 129 -9.41 17.02 -1.67
C LEU A 129 -9.54 17.29 -3.17
N ALA A 130 -9.63 18.55 -3.59
CA ALA A 130 -9.68 18.92 -5.00
C ALA A 130 -8.40 18.52 -5.75
N THR A 131 -7.23 18.46 -5.09
CA THR A 131 -6.00 18.00 -5.74
C THR A 131 -6.05 16.52 -6.14
N LEU A 132 -6.87 15.70 -5.46
CA LEU A 132 -7.07 14.30 -5.82
C LEU A 132 -7.82 14.11 -7.14
N MET A 133 -8.50 15.15 -7.63
CA MET A 133 -9.16 15.13 -8.94
C MET A 133 -8.18 15.32 -10.09
N ILE A 134 -6.96 15.80 -9.81
CA ILE A 134 -5.92 16.00 -10.81
C ILE A 134 -5.25 14.65 -11.08
N PRO A 135 -5.20 14.18 -12.33
CA PRO A 135 -4.49 12.95 -12.66
C PRO A 135 -2.99 13.08 -12.34
N ALA A 136 -2.46 12.15 -11.54
CA ALA A 136 -1.06 12.18 -11.11
C ALA A 136 -0.05 12.26 -12.27
N MET A 137 -0.39 11.66 -13.42
CA MET A 137 0.45 11.71 -14.63
C MET A 137 0.62 13.12 -15.20
N VAL A 138 -0.35 14.02 -15.02
CA VAL A 138 -0.24 15.41 -15.48
C VAL A 138 0.76 16.19 -14.63
N LEU A 139 0.90 15.82 -13.35
CA LEU A 139 1.79 16.48 -12.41
C LEU A 139 3.25 16.03 -12.54
N ILE A 140 3.54 14.95 -13.28
CA ILE A 140 4.88 14.37 -13.29
C ILE A 140 5.96 15.31 -13.84
N VAL A 141 5.66 16.05 -14.91
CA VAL A 141 6.59 17.02 -15.52
C VAL A 141 6.84 18.20 -14.58
N PRO A 142 5.82 18.93 -14.08
CA PRO A 142 6.08 20.02 -13.15
C PRO A 142 6.73 19.55 -11.85
N GLN A 143 6.37 18.36 -11.35
CA GLN A 143 7.01 17.76 -10.17
C GLN A 143 8.49 17.44 -10.43
N TYR A 144 8.83 16.91 -11.60
CA TYR A 144 10.23 16.67 -11.99
C TYR A 144 11.02 17.98 -12.10
N VAL A 145 10.44 19.02 -12.72
CA VAL A 145 11.06 20.35 -12.78
C VAL A 145 11.29 20.93 -11.37
N THR A 146 10.35 20.72 -10.46
CA THR A 146 10.49 21.14 -9.05
C THR A 146 11.62 20.39 -8.33
N VAL A 147 11.89 19.14 -8.70
CA VAL A 147 12.98 18.34 -8.11
C VAL A 147 14.35 18.77 -8.61
N ILE A 148 14.49 19.13 -9.89
CA ILE A 148 15.77 19.56 -10.45
C ILE A 148 16.18 20.97 -10.01
N ASP A 149 15.20 21.83 -9.74
CA ASP A 149 15.39 23.20 -9.24
C ASP A 149 14.32 23.52 -8.20
N LEU A 150 14.63 23.18 -6.94
CA LEU A 150 13.68 23.38 -5.86
C LEU A 150 13.39 24.88 -5.70
N PRO A 151 12.10 25.30 -5.75
CA PRO A 151 11.74 26.69 -5.58
C PRO A 151 12.30 27.26 -4.28
N ILE A 152 12.70 28.54 -4.28
CA ILE A 152 13.27 29.28 -3.14
C ILE A 152 14.71 28.87 -2.80
N LEU A 153 15.01 27.57 -2.69
CA LEU A 153 16.32 27.08 -2.26
C LEU A 153 17.30 26.83 -3.43
N HIS A 154 16.79 26.69 -4.66
CA HIS A 154 17.58 26.42 -5.87
C HIS A 154 18.50 25.19 -5.75
N LEU A 155 17.96 24.13 -5.13
CA LEU A 155 18.66 22.87 -4.92
C LEU A 155 18.19 21.82 -5.91
N ASN A 156 19.14 21.08 -6.46
CA ASN A 156 18.84 19.89 -7.25
C ASN A 156 18.72 18.69 -6.30
N LEU A 157 17.54 18.06 -6.28
CA LEU A 157 17.23 16.90 -5.45
C LEU A 157 17.34 15.57 -6.20
N LEU A 158 17.79 15.56 -7.46
CA LEU A 158 18.06 14.31 -8.18
C LEU A 158 19.03 13.43 -7.40
N ASP A 159 18.78 12.14 -7.46
CA ASP A 159 19.55 11.10 -6.77
C ASP A 159 19.53 11.20 -5.23
N SER A 160 18.71 12.10 -4.67
CA SER A 160 18.55 12.32 -3.23
C SER A 160 17.24 11.74 -2.72
N PRO A 161 17.20 11.10 -1.54
CA PRO A 161 15.97 10.56 -0.96
C PRO A 161 14.83 11.59 -0.86
N PHE A 162 15.15 12.88 -0.73
CA PHE A 162 14.16 13.95 -0.68
C PHE A 162 13.32 14.06 -1.97
N ALA A 163 13.83 13.65 -3.12
CA ALA A 163 13.03 13.58 -4.35
C ALA A 163 11.91 12.54 -4.29
N ILE A 164 12.02 11.52 -3.42
CA ILE A 164 10.94 10.56 -3.17
C ILE A 164 10.10 10.97 -1.95
N TRP A 165 10.72 11.43 -0.87
CA TRP A 165 10.01 11.70 0.38
C TRP A 165 9.11 12.94 0.32
N LEU A 166 9.58 14.05 -0.26
CA LEU A 166 8.84 15.31 -0.24
C LEU A 166 7.52 15.25 -1.02
N PRO A 167 7.43 14.67 -2.23
CA PRO A 167 6.15 14.62 -2.94
C PRO A 167 5.07 13.77 -2.25
N LEU A 168 5.47 12.79 -1.43
CA LEU A 168 4.57 11.87 -0.74
C LEU A 168 4.18 12.35 0.66
N VAL A 169 4.86 13.37 1.19
CA VAL A 169 4.74 13.78 2.60
C VAL A 169 3.38 14.35 2.97
N ALA A 170 2.66 14.92 2.02
CA ALA A 170 1.39 15.60 2.24
C ALA A 170 0.33 15.01 1.32
N ASN A 171 -0.31 13.93 1.75
CA ASN A 171 -1.30 13.23 0.96
C ASN A 171 -2.71 13.57 1.42
N ALA A 172 -3.49 14.25 0.56
CA ALA A 172 -4.82 14.72 0.90
C ALA A 172 -5.79 13.60 1.30
N PHE A 173 -5.68 12.41 0.70
CA PHE A 173 -6.51 11.26 1.05
C PHE A 173 -6.18 10.72 2.45
N ASN A 174 -4.88 10.58 2.77
CA ASN A 174 -4.45 10.15 4.10
C ASN A 174 -4.84 11.15 5.19
N ILE A 175 -4.68 12.46 4.93
CA ILE A 175 -5.10 13.53 5.85
C ILE A 175 -6.61 13.46 6.08
N PHE A 176 -7.40 13.24 5.03
CA PHE A 176 -8.84 13.07 5.15
C PHE A 176 -9.21 11.84 5.99
N LEU A 177 -8.58 10.69 5.75
CA LEU A 177 -8.82 9.47 6.53
C LEU A 177 -8.49 9.66 8.01
N LEU A 178 -7.31 10.21 8.31
CA LEU A 178 -6.90 10.51 9.69
C LEU A 178 -7.85 11.50 10.35
N LYS A 179 -8.24 12.57 9.65
CA LYS A 179 -9.19 13.57 10.16
C LYS A 179 -10.54 12.95 10.47
N ARG A 180 -11.06 12.09 9.60
CA ARG A 180 -12.32 11.35 9.84
C ARG A 180 -12.23 10.43 11.05
N PHE A 181 -11.09 9.77 11.25
CA PHE A 181 -10.87 8.96 12.45
C PHE A 181 -10.77 9.85 13.71
N PHE A 182 -10.00 10.94 13.67
CA PHE A 182 -9.86 11.86 14.80
C PHE A 182 -11.19 12.53 15.18
N ASP A 183 -12.07 12.81 14.21
CA ASP A 183 -13.42 13.32 14.46
C ASP A 183 -14.28 12.32 15.27
N SER A 184 -14.00 11.02 15.17
CA SER A 184 -14.72 9.98 15.93
C SER A 184 -14.28 9.85 17.38
N ILE A 185 -13.12 10.42 17.75
CA ILE A 185 -12.63 10.42 19.12
C ILE A 185 -13.47 11.42 19.94
N PRO A 186 -14.09 11.02 21.07
CA PRO A 186 -14.96 11.90 21.86
C PRO A 186 -14.26 13.18 22.29
N ASP A 187 -14.96 14.31 22.16
CA ASP A 187 -14.42 15.63 22.55
C ASP A 187 -14.26 15.76 24.09
N ASP A 188 -14.96 14.93 24.88
CA ASP A 188 -14.80 14.86 26.34
C ASP A 188 -13.36 14.52 26.77
N LEU A 189 -12.66 13.70 25.98
CA LEU A 189 -11.24 13.39 26.24
C LEU A 189 -10.35 14.61 26.04
N MET A 190 -10.73 15.50 25.11
CA MET A 190 -9.99 16.74 24.85
C MET A 190 -10.27 17.76 25.96
N ALA A 191 -11.52 17.84 26.42
CA ALA A 191 -11.90 18.67 27.56
C ALA A 191 -11.18 18.23 28.84
N ALA A 192 -11.12 16.91 29.13
CA ALA A 192 -10.39 16.37 30.26
C ALA A 192 -8.89 16.71 30.20
N ALA A 193 -8.25 16.51 29.03
CA ALA A 193 -6.85 16.86 28.84
C ALA A 193 -6.57 18.36 29.04
N LEU A 194 -7.50 19.23 28.62
CA LEU A 194 -7.41 20.67 28.83
C LEU A 194 -7.52 21.03 30.32
N MET A 195 -8.43 20.39 31.06
CA MET A 195 -8.56 20.56 32.51
C MET A 195 -7.30 20.11 33.26
N ASP A 196 -6.62 19.08 32.77
CA ASP A 196 -5.32 18.60 33.27
C ASP A 196 -4.13 19.48 32.81
N GLY A 197 -4.39 20.57 32.09
CA GLY A 197 -3.37 21.51 31.61
C GLY A 197 -2.48 20.96 30.48
N ALA A 198 -2.93 19.92 29.76
CA ALA A 198 -2.19 19.38 28.63
C ALA A 198 -2.19 20.35 27.44
N THR A 199 -1.01 20.61 26.88
CA THR A 199 -0.88 21.38 25.64
C THR A 199 -1.41 20.61 24.43
N PRO A 200 -1.84 21.26 23.34
CA PRO A 200 -2.33 20.57 22.15
C PRO A 200 -1.36 19.52 21.59
N LEU A 201 -0.06 19.79 21.64
CA LEU A 201 0.97 18.84 21.20
C LEU A 201 1.07 17.62 22.14
N ARG A 202 0.95 17.84 23.46
CA ARG A 202 0.93 16.76 24.45
C ARG A 202 -0.33 15.89 24.29
N THR A 203 -1.48 16.51 24.03
CA THR A 203 -2.75 15.82 23.74
C THR A 203 -2.65 14.98 22.47
N LEU A 204 -2.06 15.51 21.40
CA LEU A 204 -1.78 14.75 20.18
C LEU A 204 -0.94 13.52 20.48
N TRP A 205 0.20 13.70 21.14
CA TRP A 205 1.17 12.62 21.37
C TRP A 205 0.67 11.56 22.37
N SER A 206 0.00 12.00 23.44
CA SER A 206 -0.33 11.13 24.58
C SER A 206 -1.71 10.50 24.49
N ILE A 207 -2.64 11.08 23.72
CA ILE A 207 -4.04 10.62 23.64
C ILE A 207 -4.38 10.25 22.21
N ILE A 208 -4.28 11.20 21.27
CA ILE A 208 -4.75 10.98 19.89
C ILE A 208 -3.94 9.89 19.18
N LEU A 209 -2.60 9.97 19.18
CA LEU A 209 -1.77 8.99 18.47
C LEU A 209 -1.92 7.55 19.02
N PRO A 210 -1.90 7.28 20.35
CA PRO A 210 -2.11 5.94 20.88
C PRO A 210 -3.48 5.35 20.55
N MET A 211 -4.55 6.16 20.60
CA MET A 211 -5.90 5.74 20.20
C MET A 211 -6.02 5.51 18.70
N SER A 212 -5.18 6.16 17.91
CA SER A 212 -5.21 6.12 16.45
C SER A 212 -4.30 5.05 15.83
N ARG A 213 -3.68 4.18 16.62
CA ARG A 213 -2.83 3.07 16.13
C ARG A 213 -3.45 2.27 14.97
N PRO A 214 -4.75 1.94 14.96
CA PRO A 214 -5.35 1.22 13.83
C PRO A 214 -5.29 2.02 12.52
N ILE A 215 -5.72 3.29 12.53
CA ILE A 215 -5.73 4.14 11.32
C ILE A 215 -4.32 4.54 10.88
N LEU A 216 -3.40 4.75 11.83
CA LEU A 216 -1.99 4.98 11.54
C LEU A 216 -1.39 3.79 10.80
N GLY A 217 -1.69 2.56 11.24
CA GLY A 217 -1.29 1.34 10.53
C GLY A 217 -1.80 1.29 9.10
N VAL A 218 -3.07 1.64 8.86
CA VAL A 218 -3.63 1.71 7.50
C VAL A 218 -2.87 2.70 6.64
N VAL A 219 -2.68 3.93 7.11
CA VAL A 219 -1.96 5.00 6.37
C VAL A 219 -0.50 4.62 6.12
N SER A 220 0.17 3.98 7.08
CA SER A 220 1.53 3.47 6.90
C SER A 220 1.61 2.43 5.79
N ILE A 221 0.69 1.46 5.75
CA ILE A 221 0.70 0.41 4.72
C ILE A 221 0.42 1.01 3.34
N LEU A 222 -0.51 1.96 3.24
CA LEU A 222 -0.76 2.68 2.00
C LEU A 222 0.50 3.42 1.51
N GLY A 223 1.20 4.10 2.43
CA GLY A 223 2.46 4.79 2.13
C GLY A 223 3.58 3.84 1.68
N VAL A 224 3.83 2.75 2.43
CA VAL A 224 4.82 1.74 2.04
C VAL A 224 4.48 1.15 0.68
N THR A 225 3.22 0.77 0.47
CA THR A 225 2.77 0.15 -0.78
C THR A 225 2.91 1.11 -1.96
N ALA A 226 2.65 2.40 -1.75
CA ALA A 226 2.84 3.43 -2.76
C ALA A 226 4.29 3.50 -3.22
N VAL A 227 5.26 3.60 -2.30
CA VAL A 227 6.69 3.65 -2.65
C VAL A 227 7.17 2.34 -3.27
N TRP A 228 6.75 1.20 -2.70
CA TRP A 228 7.26 -0.10 -3.10
C TRP A 228 6.92 -0.47 -4.54
N LYS A 229 5.68 -0.17 -4.95
CA LYS A 229 5.21 -0.48 -6.31
C LYS A 229 5.56 0.59 -7.34
N ASP A 230 5.99 1.77 -6.90
CA ASP A 230 6.26 2.86 -7.82
C ASP A 230 7.50 2.55 -8.67
N PHE A 231 7.35 2.84 -9.96
CA PHE A 231 8.36 2.57 -10.97
C PHE A 231 8.71 3.85 -11.72
N LEU A 232 7.69 4.60 -12.12
CA LEU A 232 7.87 5.71 -13.03
C LEU A 232 8.61 6.86 -12.36
N TRP A 233 8.21 7.25 -11.15
CA TRP A 233 8.84 8.37 -10.47
C TRP A 233 10.28 8.09 -10.06
N PRO A 234 10.61 6.97 -9.36
CA PRO A 234 12.01 6.66 -9.03
C PRO A 234 12.90 6.51 -10.27
N LYS A 235 12.37 6.02 -11.39
CA LYS A 235 13.13 5.92 -12.65
C LYS A 235 13.58 7.28 -13.18
N LEU A 236 12.78 8.34 -12.95
CA LEU A 236 13.11 9.70 -13.37
C LEU A 236 14.09 10.37 -12.42
N VAL A 237 13.91 10.19 -11.10
CA VAL A 237 14.64 10.98 -10.11
C VAL A 237 15.83 10.27 -9.46
N MET A 238 15.98 8.96 -9.63
CA MET A 238 17.12 8.15 -9.15
C MET A 238 17.86 7.51 -10.34
N PRO A 239 18.56 8.30 -11.16
CA PRO A 239 19.22 7.78 -12.37
C PRO A 239 20.41 6.86 -12.04
N SER A 240 21.10 7.08 -10.92
CA SER A 240 22.30 6.34 -10.55
C SER A 240 21.98 4.88 -10.22
N PRO A 241 22.77 3.89 -10.68
CA PRO A 241 22.55 2.49 -10.35
C PRO A 241 22.45 2.21 -8.85
N GLU A 242 23.20 2.97 -8.04
CA GLU A 242 23.35 2.75 -6.61
C GLU A 242 22.16 3.18 -5.77
N THR A 243 21.29 4.02 -6.31
CA THR A 243 20.11 4.61 -5.65
C THR A 243 18.79 4.06 -6.20
N ARG A 244 18.84 3.12 -7.15
CA ARG A 244 17.63 2.56 -7.76
C ARG A 244 16.80 1.79 -6.75
N THR A 245 15.48 1.93 -6.88
CA THR A 245 14.51 1.04 -6.26
C THR A 245 14.50 -0.32 -6.97
N VAL A 246 13.91 -1.32 -6.33
CA VAL A 246 13.83 -2.68 -6.86
C VAL A 246 13.08 -2.76 -8.18
N SER A 247 11.98 -2.03 -8.33
CA SER A 247 11.20 -1.96 -9.57
C SER A 247 12.03 -1.39 -10.72
N VAL A 248 12.82 -0.34 -10.47
CA VAL A 248 13.68 0.28 -11.48
C VAL A 248 14.89 -0.59 -11.80
N GLY A 249 15.50 -1.20 -10.78
CA GLY A 249 16.63 -2.10 -10.93
C GLY A 249 16.27 -3.32 -11.78
N ILE A 250 15.18 -4.03 -11.45
CA ILE A 250 14.72 -5.18 -12.24
C ILE A 250 14.50 -4.81 -13.70
N TYR A 251 13.85 -3.68 -13.97
CA TYR A 251 13.67 -3.18 -15.34
C TYR A 251 15.00 -2.86 -16.04
N ALA A 252 15.93 -2.22 -15.35
CA ALA A 252 17.23 -1.86 -15.92
C ALA A 252 18.04 -3.10 -16.35
N PHE A 253 17.92 -4.20 -15.62
CA PHE A 253 18.62 -5.45 -15.92
C PHE A 253 17.85 -6.39 -16.86
N SER A 254 16.56 -6.16 -17.12
CA SER A 254 15.73 -7.11 -17.87
C SER A 254 16.12 -7.26 -19.35
N GLY A 255 16.72 -6.23 -19.97
CA GLY A 255 17.06 -6.25 -21.40
C GLY A 255 18.17 -7.23 -21.80
N GLY A 256 19.02 -7.64 -20.86
CA GLY A 256 20.10 -8.61 -21.08
C GLY A 256 20.03 -9.86 -20.20
N THR A 257 18.95 -9.99 -19.41
CA THR A 257 18.78 -11.07 -18.44
C THR A 257 17.71 -12.04 -18.93
N PRO A 258 17.94 -13.37 -18.87
CA PRO A 258 16.92 -14.37 -19.20
C PRO A 258 15.61 -14.15 -18.43
N MET A 259 14.47 -14.34 -19.10
CA MET A 259 13.13 -14.06 -18.56
C MET A 259 12.87 -14.79 -17.24
N ASN A 260 13.31 -16.05 -17.11
CA ASN A 260 13.18 -16.85 -15.90
C ASN A 260 13.87 -16.19 -14.69
N VAL A 261 15.03 -15.56 -14.88
CA VAL A 261 15.77 -14.83 -13.82
C VAL A 261 15.08 -13.50 -13.49
N VAL A 262 14.54 -12.79 -14.48
CA VAL A 262 13.74 -11.56 -14.25
C VAL A 262 12.46 -11.88 -13.45
N VAL A 263 11.80 -12.98 -13.77
CA VAL A 263 10.62 -13.46 -13.03
C VAL A 263 11.00 -13.88 -11.61
N ALA A 264 12.12 -14.59 -11.44
CA ALA A 264 12.65 -14.93 -10.11
C ALA A 264 12.92 -13.68 -9.26
N ALA A 265 13.54 -12.65 -9.85
CA ALA A 265 13.76 -11.37 -9.19
C ALA A 265 12.45 -10.67 -8.79
N SER A 266 11.44 -10.71 -9.67
CA SER A 266 10.12 -10.13 -9.41
C SER A 266 9.39 -10.86 -8.28
N VAL A 267 9.52 -12.19 -8.19
CA VAL A 267 8.98 -12.98 -7.08
C VAL A 267 9.64 -12.57 -5.76
N ILE A 268 10.98 -12.48 -5.72
CA ILE A 268 11.70 -12.04 -4.53
C ILE A 268 11.28 -10.62 -4.12
N ALA A 269 11.15 -9.70 -5.09
CA ALA A 269 10.76 -8.32 -4.85
C ALA A 269 9.34 -8.15 -4.28
N ALA A 270 8.46 -9.13 -4.51
CA ALA A 270 7.11 -9.16 -3.96
C ALA A 270 7.06 -9.71 -2.52
N ILE A 271 8.06 -10.44 -2.05
CA ILE A 271 8.04 -11.07 -0.71
C ILE A 271 7.84 -10.02 0.40
N PRO A 272 8.59 -8.90 0.45
CA PRO A 272 8.46 -7.98 1.58
C PRO A 272 7.08 -7.33 1.67
N THR A 273 6.42 -7.03 0.55
CA THR A 273 5.07 -6.45 0.58
C THR A 273 4.04 -7.46 1.08
N VAL A 274 4.17 -8.73 0.70
CA VAL A 274 3.34 -9.82 1.24
C VAL A 274 3.58 -9.99 2.74
N VAL A 275 4.83 -9.98 3.20
CA VAL A 275 5.17 -10.09 4.62
C VAL A 275 4.59 -8.92 5.42
N ILE A 276 4.75 -7.68 4.93
CA ILE A 276 4.17 -6.49 5.56
C ILE A 276 2.65 -6.62 5.63
N PHE A 277 2.00 -7.01 4.52
CA PHE A 277 0.56 -7.25 4.54
C PHE A 277 0.15 -8.29 5.59
N LEU A 278 0.82 -9.44 5.67
CA LEU A 278 0.51 -10.50 6.63
C LEU A 278 0.69 -10.05 8.09
N ILE A 279 1.69 -9.22 8.37
CA ILE A 279 1.92 -8.64 9.71
C ILE A 279 0.79 -7.67 10.07
N PHE A 280 0.36 -6.83 9.13
CA PHE A 280 -0.58 -5.74 9.40
C PHE A 280 -2.05 -6.02 9.02
N GLN A 281 -2.36 -7.18 8.42
CA GLN A 281 -3.70 -7.53 7.92
C GLN A 281 -4.78 -7.37 9.00
N ARG A 282 -4.47 -7.69 10.26
CA ARG A 282 -5.43 -7.56 11.38
C ARG A 282 -5.81 -6.09 11.62
N ASN A 283 -4.84 -5.18 11.57
CA ASN A 283 -5.06 -3.74 11.73
C ASN A 283 -5.87 -3.19 10.55
N ILE A 284 -5.54 -3.61 9.33
CA ILE A 284 -6.28 -3.23 8.10
C ILE A 284 -7.76 -3.64 8.21
N MET A 285 -8.02 -4.91 8.55
CA MET A 285 -9.38 -5.45 8.63
C MET A 285 -10.20 -4.73 9.70
N SER A 286 -9.60 -4.38 10.83
CA SER A 286 -10.28 -3.61 11.89
C SER A 286 -10.63 -2.17 11.49
N GLY A 287 -9.81 -1.53 10.64
CA GLY A 287 -10.03 -0.17 10.17
C GLY A 287 -11.12 -0.05 9.09
N LEU A 288 -11.20 -1.04 8.18
CA LEU A 288 -12.19 -1.08 7.10
C LEU A 288 -13.60 -1.35 7.62
N THR A 289 -13.75 -2.19 8.65
CA THR A 289 -15.06 -2.54 9.22
C THR A 289 -15.74 -1.39 9.96
N THR A 290 -14.99 -0.41 10.46
CA THR A 290 -15.57 0.76 11.16
C THR A 290 -16.34 1.67 10.20
N GLY A 291 -16.00 1.65 8.90
CA GLY A 291 -16.74 2.37 7.86
C GLY A 291 -17.99 1.64 7.34
N SER A 292 -18.06 0.31 7.49
CA SER A 292 -19.16 -0.51 6.95
C SER A 292 -20.30 -0.76 7.95
N LEU A 293 -20.13 -0.42 9.22
CA LEU A 293 -21.15 -0.62 10.28
C LEU A 293 -22.24 0.46 10.31
N LYS A 294 -22.32 1.33 9.29
CA LYS A 294 -23.52 2.13 9.00
C LYS A 294 -24.31 1.46 7.88
N GLY A 295 -25.03 0.40 8.23
CA GLY A 295 -25.99 -0.32 7.40
C GLY A 295 -27.05 -0.95 8.27
#